data_AF-A0A1C7MU90-F1
#
_entry.id   AF-A0A1C7MU90-F1
#
_cell.length_a   1.000
_cell.length_b   1.000
_cell.length_c   1.000
_cell.angle_alpha   90.00
_cell.angle_beta   90.00
_cell.angle_gamma   90.00
#
_symmetry.space_group_name_H-M   'P 1'
#
loop_
_entity.id
_entity.type
_entity.pdbx_description
1 polymer ?
#
loop_
_entity_poly.entity_id
_entity_poly.type
_entity_poly.pdbx_seq_one_letter_code
_entity_poly.pdbx_strand_id
1 'polypeptide(L)'
;MLNIAHDYGRSVLPGVPILVEYAVVKDREERFITTCESQWKRLRIVVEGIGETLESCPTIYELLKVLYDLVETHRLLCARGVLHRDISMGNVLWNVHKPPLRKTYQSHEGGVYISRVLDKTQVEDPNKCLCLLADFDNSAFTQGSAKYLDNLKANSVELDPSIEPEEPGNRSSRTGTPMFIARAVSSGRLLQGPGTLPPDLPKVSDKAASLYKAAYKDINVEYPKPTLVPPGPETPPFCHREYHDMESVFWLLVYRLIMWGDGKDELEYDGVHPYLRDFLSHEISSMCHDQRGAWIDQAEFPNLLHSRLRKGPIATLITEMFGIVWPEYALCEGVSVDFVHEAFRRLLINAIVEMDATGEHYAFGEPRGFLKNYSDPVAPQLPHISPPSLVTSVPVMIHVTAVGRERGISGRRALSVVLA
;
A
#
# COMPACT_ATOMS: atom_id res chain seq x y z
N MET A 1 0.78 -13.08 -5.97
CA MET A 1 0.93 -12.45 -7.31
C MET A 1 2.02 -11.38 -7.34
N LEU A 2 2.33 -10.67 -6.23
CA LEU A 2 3.50 -9.78 -6.12
C LEU A 2 4.86 -10.44 -6.47
N ASN A 3 4.98 -11.76 -6.34
CA ASN A 3 6.18 -12.49 -6.78
C ASN A 3 6.47 -12.36 -8.30
N ILE A 4 5.46 -12.02 -9.11
CA ILE A 4 5.58 -11.79 -10.56
C ILE A 4 6.06 -10.35 -10.84
N ALA A 5 6.06 -9.47 -9.82
CA ALA A 5 6.67 -8.15 -9.95
C ALA A 5 8.20 -8.23 -10.09
N HIS A 6 8.81 -9.28 -9.53
CA HIS A 6 10.17 -9.63 -9.86
C HIS A 6 10.14 -10.38 -11.20
N ASP A 7 10.82 -9.83 -12.21
CA ASP A 7 10.92 -10.43 -13.56
C ASP A 7 11.82 -11.67 -13.51
N TYR A 8 11.39 -12.73 -12.79
CA TYR A 8 12.07 -14.03 -12.57
C TYR A 8 13.61 -13.97 -12.59
N GLY A 9 14.20 -13.03 -11.85
CA GLY A 9 15.65 -12.86 -11.72
C GLY A 9 16.33 -11.85 -12.67
N ARG A 10 15.61 -11.19 -13.58
CA ARG A 10 16.15 -10.17 -14.52
C ARG A 10 16.10 -8.76 -13.95
N SER A 11 14.95 -8.33 -13.43
CA SER A 11 14.79 -7.05 -12.73
C SER A 11 14.21 -7.24 -11.32
N VAL A 12 14.85 -6.58 -10.35
CA VAL A 12 14.38 -6.53 -8.97
C VAL A 12 13.78 -5.16 -8.72
N LEU A 13 12.52 -5.13 -8.27
CA LEU A 13 11.88 -3.91 -7.78
C LEU A 13 12.33 -3.70 -6.33
N PRO A 14 13.08 -2.63 -6.01
CA PRO A 14 13.43 -2.34 -4.63
C PRO A 14 12.17 -2.06 -3.82
N GLY A 15 12.04 -2.75 -2.68
CA GLY A 15 10.89 -2.61 -1.80
C GLY A 15 9.77 -3.61 -2.03
N VAL A 16 9.99 -4.69 -2.79
CA VAL A 16 9.11 -5.88 -2.82
C VAL A 16 9.91 -7.12 -2.41
N PRO A 17 9.34 -8.04 -1.60
CA PRO A 17 10.01 -9.28 -1.23
C PRO A 17 10.32 -10.15 -2.45
N ILE A 18 11.56 -10.62 -2.53
CA ILE A 18 11.98 -11.48 -3.64
C ILE A 18 11.59 -12.91 -3.31
N LEU A 19 10.79 -13.54 -4.17
CA LEU A 19 10.51 -14.98 -4.06
C LEU A 19 11.76 -15.79 -4.39
N VAL A 20 12.21 -16.61 -3.45
CA VAL A 20 13.34 -17.52 -3.64
C VAL A 20 12.87 -18.91 -4.05
N GLU A 21 11.89 -19.44 -3.33
CA GLU A 21 11.39 -20.79 -3.50
C GLU A 21 9.93 -20.85 -3.06
N TYR A 22 9.13 -21.70 -3.70
CA TYR A 22 7.81 -22.05 -3.21
C TYR A 22 7.56 -23.54 -3.40
N ALA A 23 6.76 -24.12 -2.52
CA ALA A 23 6.34 -25.50 -2.61
C ALA A 23 4.92 -25.67 -2.07
N VAL A 24 4.13 -26.52 -2.71
CA VAL A 24 2.85 -26.98 -2.15
C VAL A 24 3.16 -28.00 -1.05
N VAL A 25 2.75 -27.69 0.17
CA VAL A 25 2.84 -28.58 1.31
C VAL A 25 1.62 -29.50 1.30
N LYS A 26 1.86 -30.79 1.07
CA LYS A 26 0.82 -31.81 1.16
C LYS A 26 0.75 -32.37 2.59
N ASP A 27 -0.38 -32.97 2.95
CA ASP A 27 -0.49 -33.70 4.22
C ASP A 27 0.38 -34.98 4.22
N ARG A 28 0.42 -35.70 5.34
CA ARG A 28 1.21 -36.94 5.48
C ARG A 28 0.80 -38.06 4.51
N GLU A 29 -0.35 -37.94 3.87
CA GLU A 29 -0.90 -38.90 2.91
C GLU A 29 -0.85 -38.36 1.47
N GLU A 30 -0.06 -37.31 1.21
CA GLU A 30 0.06 -36.64 -0.10
C GLU A 30 -1.26 -36.03 -0.62
N ARG A 31 -2.22 -35.75 0.27
CA ARG A 31 -3.53 -35.20 -0.10
C ARG A 31 -3.59 -33.69 0.13
N PHE A 32 -4.45 -33.06 -0.66
CA PHE A 32 -4.89 -31.69 -0.43
C PHE A 32 -5.91 -31.66 0.72
N ILE A 33 -5.85 -30.61 1.55
CA ILE A 33 -6.85 -30.41 2.60
C ILE A 33 -8.16 -30.06 1.91
N THR A 34 -9.14 -30.94 2.00
CA THR A 34 -10.43 -30.76 1.33
C THR A 34 -11.50 -30.59 2.41
N THR A 35 -12.20 -29.46 2.42
CA THR A 35 -13.46 -29.33 3.15
C THR A 35 -14.61 -29.72 2.22
N CYS A 36 -15.80 -29.94 2.76
CA CYS A 36 -16.99 -30.39 2.01
C CYS A 36 -17.33 -29.52 0.79
N GLU A 37 -16.81 -28.28 0.73
CA GLU A 37 -17.15 -27.26 -0.26
C GLU A 37 -15.92 -26.65 -0.97
N SER A 38 -14.69 -26.99 -0.60
CA SER A 38 -13.48 -26.37 -1.19
C SER A 38 -12.21 -27.21 -1.00
N GLN A 39 -11.31 -27.17 -1.98
CA GLN A 39 -9.94 -27.68 -1.86
C GLN A 39 -9.00 -26.55 -1.44
N TRP A 40 -8.19 -26.81 -0.42
CA TRP A 40 -7.20 -25.89 0.13
C TRP A 40 -5.79 -26.43 -0.16
N LYS A 41 -4.94 -25.58 -0.75
CA LYS A 41 -3.53 -25.86 -0.97
C LYS A 41 -2.74 -25.09 0.08
N ARG A 42 -1.94 -25.78 0.90
CA ARG A 42 -1.00 -25.11 1.80
C ARG A 42 0.27 -24.80 1.00
N LEU A 43 0.71 -23.55 1.00
CA LEU A 43 1.96 -23.15 0.37
C LEU A 43 3.04 -22.94 1.43
N ARG A 44 4.27 -23.32 1.10
CA ARG A 44 5.48 -22.85 1.76
C ARG A 44 6.15 -21.89 0.78
N ILE A 45 6.49 -20.71 1.26
CA ILE A 45 7.10 -19.65 0.47
C ILE A 45 8.36 -19.22 1.21
N VAL A 46 9.47 -19.16 0.50
CA VAL A 46 10.74 -18.63 0.98
C VAL A 46 11.00 -17.32 0.26
N VAL A 47 11.16 -16.24 1.02
CA VAL A 47 11.39 -14.90 0.48
C VAL A 47 12.69 -14.29 1.01
N GLU A 48 13.29 -13.44 0.21
CA GLU A 48 14.40 -12.57 0.56
C GLU A 48 13.89 -11.14 0.77
N GLY A 49 14.49 -10.46 1.75
CA GLY A 49 14.02 -9.17 2.25
C GLY A 49 13.27 -9.36 3.56
N ILE A 50 13.83 -8.82 4.62
CA ILE A 50 13.18 -8.76 5.94
C ILE A 50 13.10 -7.30 6.36
N GLY A 51 12.05 -6.96 7.08
CA GLY A 51 11.86 -5.66 7.69
C GLY A 51 11.11 -5.81 9.00
N GLU A 52 10.98 -4.69 9.69
CA GLU A 52 10.18 -4.57 10.90
C GLU A 52 8.79 -4.02 10.58
N THR A 53 7.83 -4.25 11.47
CA THR A 53 6.47 -3.71 11.31
C THR A 53 6.51 -2.18 11.38
N LEU A 54 5.64 -1.51 10.62
CA LEU A 54 5.54 -0.04 10.69
C LEU A 54 5.23 0.50 12.09
N GLU A 55 4.71 -0.33 12.99
CA GLU A 55 4.46 0.06 14.38
C GLU A 55 5.75 0.42 15.12
N SER A 56 6.86 -0.28 14.85
CA SER A 56 8.16 -0.02 15.48
C SER A 56 8.93 1.17 14.88
N CYS A 57 8.37 1.82 13.84
CA CYS A 57 8.96 3.02 13.25
C CYS A 57 9.15 4.10 14.35
N PRO A 58 10.33 4.73 14.47
CA PRO A 58 10.70 5.47 15.67
C PRO A 58 10.14 6.89 15.70
N THR A 59 9.91 7.51 14.54
CA THR A 59 9.47 8.90 14.44
C THR A 59 8.52 9.10 13.27
N ILE A 60 7.67 10.14 13.34
CA ILE A 60 6.81 10.52 12.21
C ILE A 60 7.68 10.86 10.99
N TYR A 61 8.83 11.49 11.18
CA TYR A 61 9.78 11.79 10.11
C TYR A 61 10.25 10.53 9.35
N GLU A 62 10.64 9.48 10.07
CA GLU A 62 11.03 8.21 9.43
C GLU A 62 9.84 7.51 8.77
N LEU A 63 8.64 7.59 9.36
CA LEU A 63 7.42 7.08 8.73
C LEU A 63 7.19 7.77 7.38
N LEU A 64 7.28 9.10 7.29
CA LEU A 64 7.08 9.82 6.03
C LEU A 64 8.09 9.41 4.95
N LYS A 65 9.34 9.16 5.34
CA LYS A 65 10.37 8.65 4.41
C LYS A 65 10.03 7.24 3.90
N VAL A 66 9.55 6.35 4.78
CA VAL A 66 9.08 5.02 4.38
C VAL A 66 7.87 5.13 3.46
N LEU A 67 6.92 6.02 3.73
CA LEU A 67 5.75 6.22 2.87
C LEU A 67 6.11 6.81 1.50
N TYR A 68 7.13 7.67 1.42
CA TYR A 68 7.66 8.14 0.13
C TYR A 68 8.12 6.97 -0.73
N ASP A 69 8.91 6.05 -0.13
CA ASP A 69 9.39 4.86 -0.81
C ASP A 69 8.28 3.85 -1.11
N LEU A 70 7.27 3.75 -0.26
CA LEU A 70 6.06 2.96 -0.51
C LEU A 70 5.33 3.44 -1.77
N VAL A 71 5.13 4.75 -1.90
CA VAL A 71 4.49 5.36 -3.08
C VAL A 71 5.29 5.07 -4.34
N GLU A 72 6.63 5.18 -4.30
CA GLU A 72 7.46 4.86 -5.47
C GLU A 72 7.44 3.37 -5.81
N THR A 73 7.54 2.51 -4.80
CA THR A 73 7.46 1.04 -4.95
C THR A 73 6.13 0.64 -5.59
N HIS A 74 5.03 1.18 -5.08
CA HIS A 74 3.69 0.91 -5.61
C HIS A 74 3.50 1.43 -7.04
N ARG A 75 4.05 2.60 -7.38
CA ARG A 75 4.04 3.13 -8.74
C ARG A 75 4.74 2.18 -9.72
N LEU A 76 5.91 1.67 -9.34
CA LEU A 76 6.66 0.68 -10.15
C LEU A 76 5.93 -0.67 -10.27
N LEU A 77 5.15 -1.06 -9.25
CA LEU A 77 4.25 -2.21 -9.32
C LEU A 77 3.11 -1.97 -10.31
N CYS A 78 2.47 -0.80 -10.25
CA CYS A 78 1.42 -0.40 -11.18
C CYS A 78 1.93 -0.35 -12.63
N ALA A 79 3.17 0.10 -12.85
CA ALA A 79 3.81 0.09 -14.16
C ALA A 79 4.00 -1.32 -14.75
N ARG A 80 4.06 -2.35 -13.90
CA ARG A 80 4.02 -3.78 -14.29
C ARG A 80 2.59 -4.34 -14.41
N GLY A 81 1.59 -3.49 -14.21
CA GLY A 81 0.19 -3.88 -14.21
C GLY A 81 -0.23 -4.68 -12.99
N VAL A 82 0.39 -4.45 -11.83
CA VAL A 82 0.04 -5.12 -10.57
C VAL A 82 -0.53 -4.09 -9.59
N LEU A 83 -1.73 -4.37 -9.07
CA LEU A 83 -2.32 -3.71 -7.90
C LEU A 83 -2.02 -4.53 -6.65
N HIS A 84 -1.80 -3.86 -5.52
CA HIS A 84 -1.59 -4.53 -4.24
C HIS A 84 -2.91 -4.86 -3.53
N ARG A 85 -3.86 -3.92 -3.54
CA ARG A 85 -5.23 -4.07 -3.00
C ARG A 85 -5.37 -4.35 -1.51
N ASP A 86 -4.29 -4.26 -0.75
CA ASP A 86 -4.30 -4.49 0.70
C ASP A 86 -3.13 -3.78 1.40
N ILE A 87 -2.96 -2.49 1.12
CA ILE A 87 -1.97 -1.68 1.81
C ILE A 87 -2.43 -1.48 3.26
N SER A 88 -1.65 -1.98 4.21
CA SER A 88 -1.99 -2.01 5.63
C SER A 88 -0.73 -2.01 6.51
N MET A 89 -0.91 -1.81 7.82
CA MET A 89 0.17 -1.87 8.80
C MET A 89 0.92 -3.21 8.83
N GLY A 90 0.29 -4.32 8.43
CA GLY A 90 0.89 -5.64 8.39
C GLY A 90 1.65 -5.95 7.09
N ASN A 91 1.32 -5.24 6.02
CA ASN A 91 1.87 -5.47 4.68
C ASN A 91 2.95 -4.46 4.28
N VAL A 92 3.12 -3.38 5.05
CA VAL A 92 4.21 -2.42 4.87
C VAL A 92 5.22 -2.60 6.00
N LEU A 93 6.47 -2.86 5.63
CA LEU A 93 7.58 -3.03 6.56
C LEU A 93 8.61 -1.92 6.36
N TRP A 94 9.31 -1.56 7.43
CA TRP A 94 10.43 -0.61 7.43
C TRP A 94 11.72 -1.28 7.91
N ASN A 95 12.80 -0.51 8.07
CA ASN A 95 14.13 -1.02 8.45
C ASN A 95 14.55 -2.23 7.61
N VAL A 96 14.45 -2.08 6.30
CA VAL A 96 14.61 -3.19 5.36
C VAL A 96 16.06 -3.66 5.33
N HIS A 97 16.28 -4.91 5.71
CA HIS A 97 17.54 -5.59 5.51
C HIS A 97 17.47 -6.37 4.20
N LYS A 98 18.20 -5.89 3.20
CA LYS A 98 18.40 -6.63 1.97
C LYS A 98 19.53 -7.65 2.17
N PRO A 99 19.35 -8.92 1.82
CA PRO A 99 20.48 -9.81 1.64
C PRO A 99 21.37 -9.27 0.50
N PRO A 100 22.69 -9.53 0.51
CA PRO A 100 23.55 -9.17 -0.60
C PRO A 100 22.97 -9.75 -1.89
N LEU A 101 22.76 -8.90 -2.89
CA LEU A 101 22.17 -9.30 -4.18
C LEU A 101 22.90 -10.52 -4.73
N ARG A 102 22.14 -11.56 -5.09
CA ARG A 102 22.70 -12.66 -5.85
C ARG A 102 23.24 -12.10 -7.17
N LYS A 103 24.43 -12.55 -7.59
CA LYS A 103 25.12 -12.13 -8.84
C LYS A 103 24.27 -12.28 -10.11
N THR A 104 23.16 -13.01 -10.03
CA THR A 104 22.22 -13.26 -11.12
C THR A 104 21.24 -12.12 -11.39
N TYR A 105 21.03 -11.17 -10.46
CA TYR A 105 20.14 -10.03 -10.69
C TYR A 105 20.81 -9.00 -11.61
N GLN A 106 20.26 -8.78 -12.80
CA GLN A 106 20.93 -8.05 -13.88
C GLN A 106 20.74 -6.53 -13.81
N SER A 107 19.68 -6.02 -13.18
CA SER A 107 19.49 -4.59 -12.92
C SER A 107 18.41 -4.31 -11.86
N HIS A 108 18.51 -3.15 -11.19
CA HIS A 108 17.38 -2.55 -10.50
C HIS A 108 16.66 -1.63 -11.49
N GLU A 109 15.33 -1.65 -11.50
CA GLU A 109 14.60 -0.60 -12.19
C GLU A 109 14.76 0.73 -11.47
N GLY A 110 14.90 1.80 -12.27
CA GLY A 110 15.30 3.14 -11.86
C GLY A 110 14.23 3.92 -11.08
N GLY A 111 13.77 3.39 -9.96
CA GLY A 111 12.98 4.12 -8.99
C GLY A 111 13.77 5.29 -8.40
N VAL A 112 13.07 6.36 -8.04
CA VAL A 112 13.65 7.50 -7.32
C VAL A 112 13.19 7.48 -5.88
N TYR A 113 13.92 6.73 -5.05
CA TYR A 113 13.65 6.59 -3.60
C TYR A 113 14.13 7.81 -2.81
N ILE A 114 13.58 7.99 -1.61
CA ILE A 114 13.81 9.15 -0.75
C ILE A 114 15.29 9.34 -0.40
N SER A 115 16.04 8.24 -0.26
CA SER A 115 17.47 8.26 -0.04
C SER A 115 18.20 9.02 -1.15
N ARG A 116 17.89 8.72 -2.42
CA ARG A 116 18.42 9.40 -3.60
C ARG A 116 17.96 10.86 -3.71
N VAL A 117 16.77 11.19 -3.21
CA VAL A 117 16.25 12.57 -3.24
C VAL A 117 16.94 13.45 -2.19
N LEU A 118 17.10 12.95 -0.97
CA LEU A 118 17.66 13.72 0.15
C LEU A 118 19.19 13.81 0.11
N ASP A 119 19.84 12.86 -0.55
CA ASP A 119 21.28 12.78 -0.57
C ASP A 119 21.94 13.87 -1.43
N LYS A 120 22.69 14.73 -0.75
CA LYS A 120 23.43 15.86 -1.34
C LYS A 120 24.83 15.47 -1.83
N THR A 121 25.28 14.24 -1.53
CA THR A 121 26.70 13.83 -1.59
C THR A 121 26.97 12.54 -2.35
N GLN A 122 25.95 11.82 -2.83
CA GLN A 122 26.03 10.49 -3.44
C GLN A 122 26.47 9.39 -2.45
N VAL A 123 25.49 8.67 -1.90
CA VAL A 123 25.54 7.56 -0.95
C VAL A 123 25.94 6.27 -1.67
N GLU A 124 26.53 5.35 -0.89
CA GLU A 124 27.02 4.03 -1.28
C GLU A 124 26.01 3.11 -2.00
N ASP A 125 24.68 3.33 -1.84
CA ASP A 125 23.62 2.61 -2.57
C ASP A 125 22.47 3.56 -2.99
N PRO A 126 22.42 4.02 -4.26
CA PRO A 126 21.37 4.89 -4.78
C PRO A 126 20.00 4.19 -4.90
N ASN A 127 19.92 2.87 -4.69
CA ASN A 127 18.70 2.07 -4.72
C ASN A 127 18.25 1.63 -3.32
N LYS A 128 18.75 2.29 -2.27
CA LYS A 128 18.30 2.06 -0.90
C LYS A 128 16.84 2.49 -0.76
N CYS A 129 15.96 1.50 -0.68
CA CYS A 129 14.55 1.65 -0.37
C CYS A 129 14.33 1.35 1.12
N LEU A 130 13.61 2.24 1.81
CA LEU A 130 13.29 2.16 3.23
C LEU A 130 12.01 1.36 3.52
N CYS A 131 11.25 1.03 2.47
CA CYS A 131 9.99 0.29 2.54
C CYS A 131 10.16 -1.12 1.97
N LEU A 132 9.46 -2.10 2.54
CA LEU A 132 9.21 -3.40 1.93
C LEU A 132 7.70 -3.66 1.95
N LEU A 133 7.08 -3.70 0.77
CA LEU A 133 5.67 -3.90 0.53
C LEU A 133 5.41 -5.36 0.19
N ALA A 134 4.77 -6.08 1.12
CA ALA A 134 4.51 -7.50 1.04
C ALA A 134 3.02 -7.81 0.93
N ASP A 135 2.66 -8.68 -0.02
CA ASP A 135 1.34 -9.33 -0.06
C ASP A 135 1.42 -10.62 -0.88
N PHE A 136 0.69 -11.64 -0.41
CA PHE A 136 0.66 -12.97 -1.01
C PHE A 136 -0.75 -13.42 -1.41
N ASP A 137 -1.79 -12.65 -1.06
CA ASP A 137 -3.18 -13.11 -1.09
C ASP A 137 -4.11 -12.19 -1.91
N ASN A 138 -3.86 -10.87 -1.92
CA ASN A 138 -4.86 -9.88 -2.35
C ASN A 138 -4.51 -9.14 -3.66
N SER A 139 -3.26 -9.19 -4.09
CA SER A 139 -2.77 -8.56 -5.32
C SER A 139 -3.48 -9.05 -6.58
N ALA A 140 -3.65 -8.15 -7.56
CA ALA A 140 -4.33 -8.46 -8.81
C ALA A 140 -3.66 -7.81 -10.02
N PHE A 141 -3.85 -8.42 -11.19
CA PHE A 141 -3.40 -7.88 -12.46
C PHE A 141 -4.37 -6.83 -13.03
N THR A 142 -3.83 -5.76 -13.62
CA THR A 142 -4.61 -4.74 -14.35
C THR A 142 -4.73 -5.09 -15.83
N GLN A 143 -5.54 -4.34 -16.60
CA GLN A 143 -5.57 -4.52 -18.07
C GLN A 143 -4.22 -4.21 -18.72
N GLY A 144 -3.39 -3.36 -18.09
CA GLY A 144 -2.03 -3.07 -18.53
C GLY A 144 -1.05 -4.25 -18.35
N SER A 145 -1.42 -5.26 -17.55
CA SER A 145 -0.60 -6.45 -17.31
C SER A 145 -0.40 -7.30 -18.56
N ALA A 146 -1.31 -7.28 -19.54
CA ALA A 146 -1.22 -8.11 -20.73
C ALA A 146 0.10 -7.90 -21.48
N LYS A 147 0.50 -6.64 -21.68
CA LYS A 147 1.77 -6.29 -22.32
C LYS A 147 2.99 -6.76 -21.50
N TYR A 148 2.90 -6.66 -20.17
CA TYR A 148 3.96 -7.12 -19.27
C TYR A 148 4.08 -8.66 -19.28
N LEU A 149 2.96 -9.36 -19.18
CA LEU A 149 2.88 -10.82 -19.24
C LEU A 149 3.33 -11.36 -20.61
N ASP A 150 2.97 -10.69 -21.71
CA ASP A 150 3.44 -11.05 -23.05
C ASP A 150 4.96 -10.90 -23.18
N ASN A 151 5.54 -9.84 -22.59
CA ASN A 151 6.99 -9.68 -22.52
C ASN A 151 7.66 -10.79 -21.69
N LEU A 152 7.05 -11.22 -20.57
CA LEU A 152 7.55 -12.34 -19.78
C LEU A 152 7.52 -13.66 -20.59
N LYS A 153 6.40 -13.95 -21.28
CA LYS A 153 6.24 -15.13 -22.14
C LYS A 153 7.24 -15.14 -23.29
N ALA A 154 7.41 -14.02 -23.97
CA ALA A 154 8.37 -13.86 -25.07
C ALA A 154 9.82 -14.08 -24.62
N ASN A 155 10.10 -13.88 -23.33
CA ASN A 155 11.39 -14.07 -22.70
C ASN A 155 11.60 -15.49 -22.13
N SER A 156 10.76 -16.46 -22.51
CA SER A 156 10.85 -17.86 -22.08
C SER A 156 10.73 -18.07 -20.57
N VAL A 157 10.05 -17.15 -19.88
CA VAL A 157 9.64 -17.37 -18.49
C VAL A 157 8.42 -18.28 -18.51
N GLU A 158 8.55 -19.49 -17.95
CA GLU A 158 7.39 -20.35 -17.68
C GLU A 158 6.52 -19.68 -16.62
N LEU A 159 5.48 -18.98 -17.07
CA LEU A 159 4.41 -18.54 -16.20
C LEU A 159 3.59 -19.75 -15.79
N ASP A 160 3.20 -19.84 -14.51
CA ASP A 160 2.19 -20.79 -14.08
C ASP A 160 0.93 -20.61 -14.95
N PRO A 161 0.45 -21.65 -15.65
CA PRO A 161 -0.70 -21.55 -16.54
C PRO A 161 -2.02 -21.17 -15.83
N SER A 162 -2.05 -21.12 -14.49
CA SER A 162 -3.16 -20.55 -13.72
C SER A 162 -3.12 -19.02 -13.61
N ILE A 163 -2.04 -18.37 -14.06
CA ILE A 163 -1.91 -16.92 -14.13
C ILE A 163 -2.55 -16.42 -15.43
N GLU A 164 -3.84 -16.15 -15.39
CA GLU A 164 -4.53 -15.39 -16.44
C GLU A 164 -4.79 -13.95 -15.98
N PRO A 165 -4.74 -12.95 -16.91
CA PRO A 165 -5.22 -11.61 -16.60
C PRO A 165 -6.66 -11.70 -16.10
N GLU A 166 -6.95 -11.11 -14.95
CA GLU A 166 -8.29 -11.27 -14.36
C GLU A 166 -9.39 -10.73 -15.28
N GLU A 167 -10.45 -11.53 -15.44
CA GLU A 167 -11.73 -11.10 -16.00
C GLU A 167 -12.18 -9.78 -15.32
N PRO A 168 -12.71 -8.78 -16.06
CA PRO A 168 -13.07 -7.47 -15.54
C PRO A 168 -13.94 -7.49 -14.26
N GLY A 169 -14.71 -8.57 -14.05
CA GLY A 169 -15.52 -8.79 -12.86
C GLY A 169 -14.76 -8.98 -11.55
N ASN A 170 -13.50 -9.43 -11.55
CA ASN A 170 -12.79 -9.71 -10.28
C ASN A 170 -12.23 -8.44 -9.60
N ARG A 171 -12.01 -7.36 -10.34
CA ARG A 171 -11.66 -6.03 -9.78
C ARG A 171 -12.84 -5.28 -9.15
N SER A 172 -14.04 -5.85 -9.22
CA SER A 172 -15.16 -5.40 -8.39
C SER A 172 -15.12 -5.98 -6.97
N SER A 173 -14.21 -6.92 -6.70
CA SER A 173 -14.07 -7.50 -5.36
C SER A 173 -13.58 -6.46 -4.35
N ARG A 174 -14.20 -6.48 -3.17
CA ARG A 174 -13.98 -5.52 -2.09
C ARG A 174 -12.90 -6.09 -1.17
N THR A 175 -11.67 -6.07 -1.67
CA THR A 175 -10.51 -6.64 -0.99
C THR A 175 -9.70 -5.54 -0.32
N GLY A 176 -9.18 -5.84 0.87
CA GLY A 176 -8.32 -4.97 1.65
C GLY A 176 -8.62 -5.06 3.14
N THR A 177 -7.70 -4.56 3.95
CA THR A 177 -7.89 -4.44 5.40
C THR A 177 -8.96 -3.38 5.67
N PRO A 178 -10.09 -3.70 6.33
CA PRO A 178 -11.25 -2.81 6.41
C PRO A 178 -10.94 -1.37 6.83
N MET A 179 -10.16 -1.16 7.90
CA MET A 179 -9.82 0.19 8.37
C MET A 179 -8.98 1.03 7.39
N PHE A 180 -8.27 0.40 6.45
CA PHE A 180 -7.40 1.06 5.48
C PHE A 180 -7.95 1.03 4.06
N ILE A 181 -9.00 0.26 3.79
CA ILE A 181 -9.56 0.10 2.45
C ILE A 181 -10.07 1.45 1.93
N ALA A 182 -9.87 1.74 0.64
CA ALA A 182 -10.39 2.95 -0.01
C ALA A 182 -11.92 3.04 0.08
N ARG A 183 -12.51 4.24 0.16
CA ARG A 183 -13.96 4.43 0.33
C ARG A 183 -14.80 3.84 -0.81
N ALA A 184 -14.36 4.00 -2.06
CA ALA A 184 -15.07 3.44 -3.21
C ALA A 184 -15.04 1.89 -3.18
N VAL A 185 -13.87 1.31 -2.87
CA VAL A 185 -13.69 -0.14 -2.72
C VAL A 185 -14.47 -0.67 -1.53
N SER A 186 -14.41 0.03 -0.40
CA SER A 186 -15.21 -0.19 0.79
C SER A 186 -16.68 -0.29 0.41
N SER A 187 -17.23 0.64 -0.36
CA SER A 187 -18.65 0.64 -0.71
C SER A 187 -19.01 -0.28 -1.90
N GLY A 188 -18.02 -0.73 -2.68
CA GLY A 188 -18.23 -1.48 -3.92
C GLY A 188 -18.91 -0.67 -5.03
N ARG A 189 -18.89 0.66 -4.94
CA ARG A 189 -19.54 1.58 -5.89
C ARG A 189 -18.73 2.87 -6.02
N LEU A 190 -18.96 3.59 -7.11
CA LEU A 190 -18.39 4.93 -7.30
C LEU A 190 -18.97 5.90 -6.28
N LEU A 191 -18.14 6.81 -5.77
CA LEU A 191 -18.55 7.85 -4.83
C LEU A 191 -19.16 9.02 -5.60
N GLN A 192 -20.44 9.32 -5.33
CA GLN A 192 -21.15 10.47 -5.89
C GLN A 192 -21.28 11.57 -4.83
N GLY A 193 -20.88 12.81 -5.12
CA GLY A 193 -21.01 13.94 -4.19
C GLY A 193 -20.26 15.22 -4.59
N PRO A 194 -20.46 16.34 -3.87
CA PRO A 194 -20.00 17.69 -4.25
C PRO A 194 -18.47 17.94 -4.16
N GLY A 195 -17.63 16.92 -3.98
CA GLY A 195 -16.18 17.04 -3.98
C GLY A 195 -15.47 16.24 -5.07
N THR A 196 -16.12 16.07 -6.22
CA THR A 196 -15.61 15.29 -7.35
C THR A 196 -14.59 16.04 -8.22
N LEU A 197 -14.32 17.32 -7.95
CA LEU A 197 -13.36 18.07 -8.76
C LEU A 197 -11.93 17.66 -8.38
N PRO A 198 -11.16 17.08 -9.32
CA PRO A 198 -9.77 16.75 -9.10
C PRO A 198 -8.96 18.05 -8.87
N PRO A 199 -8.12 18.11 -7.81
CA PRO A 199 -7.31 19.29 -7.54
C PRO A 199 -6.18 19.43 -8.57
N ASP A 200 -5.51 20.58 -8.55
CA ASP A 200 -4.25 20.72 -9.26
C ASP A 200 -3.17 19.84 -8.62
N LEU A 201 -2.18 19.44 -9.41
CA LEU A 201 -1.04 18.71 -8.90
C LEU A 201 -0.29 19.60 -7.88
N PRO A 202 0.00 19.10 -6.67
CA PRO A 202 0.73 19.86 -5.67
C PRO A 202 2.05 20.40 -6.21
N LYS A 203 2.46 21.58 -5.73
CA LYS A 203 3.76 22.15 -6.09
C LYS A 203 4.83 21.56 -5.18
N VAL A 204 6.00 21.29 -5.74
CA VAL A 204 7.20 21.10 -4.92
C VAL A 204 7.58 22.46 -4.35
N SER A 205 7.71 22.56 -3.04
CA SER A 205 8.08 23.78 -2.32
C SER A 205 9.47 24.26 -2.75
N ASP A 206 9.73 25.56 -2.60
CA ASP A 206 11.04 26.14 -2.94
C ASP A 206 12.18 25.46 -2.16
N LYS A 207 11.92 25.03 -0.92
CA LYS A 207 12.87 24.30 -0.07
C LYS A 207 13.23 22.92 -0.65
N ALA A 208 12.25 22.20 -1.19
CA ALA A 208 12.43 20.86 -1.75
C ALA A 208 12.80 20.86 -3.25
N ALA A 209 12.58 21.97 -3.96
CA ALA A 209 12.67 22.03 -5.42
C ALA A 209 14.04 21.63 -5.98
N SER A 210 15.12 22.04 -5.33
CA SER A 210 16.48 21.72 -5.77
C SER A 210 16.79 20.22 -5.67
N LEU A 211 16.42 19.59 -4.55
CA LEU A 211 16.58 18.16 -4.29
C LEU A 211 15.73 17.34 -5.26
N TYR A 212 14.45 17.67 -5.37
CA TYR A 212 13.52 16.98 -6.25
C TYR A 212 13.96 17.09 -7.70
N LYS A 213 14.25 18.30 -8.18
CA LYS A 213 14.73 18.49 -9.56
C LYS A 213 16.02 17.73 -9.82
N ALA A 214 16.94 17.66 -8.84
CA ALA A 214 18.19 16.92 -8.98
C ALA A 214 18.00 15.41 -9.13
N ALA A 215 17.05 14.83 -8.40
CA ALA A 215 16.76 13.40 -8.45
C ALA A 215 16.00 12.99 -9.72
N TYR A 216 15.16 13.89 -10.25
CA TYR A 216 14.28 13.67 -11.41
C TYR A 216 14.75 14.36 -12.71
N LYS A 217 16.02 14.80 -12.82
CA LYS A 217 16.53 15.59 -13.97
C LYS A 217 16.24 14.99 -15.34
N ASP A 218 16.19 13.66 -15.43
CA ASP A 218 16.01 12.91 -16.68
C ASP A 218 14.54 12.49 -16.92
N ILE A 219 13.63 12.85 -16.02
CA ILE A 219 12.21 12.47 -16.07
C ILE A 219 11.38 13.72 -16.38
N ASN A 220 11.12 13.95 -17.67
CA ASN A 220 10.23 15.02 -18.12
C ASN A 220 8.81 14.47 -18.37
N VAL A 221 8.12 14.10 -17.30
CA VAL A 221 6.74 13.60 -17.37
C VAL A 221 5.79 14.72 -16.99
N GLU A 222 4.95 15.12 -17.95
CA GLU A 222 3.83 16.01 -17.68
C GLU A 222 2.62 15.20 -17.20
N TYR A 223 1.98 15.70 -16.16
CA TYR A 223 0.77 15.11 -15.60
C TYR A 223 -0.39 16.06 -15.89
N PRO A 224 -1.20 15.81 -16.93
CA PRO A 224 -2.33 16.66 -17.23
C PRO A 224 -3.30 16.65 -16.04
N LYS A 225 -3.91 17.81 -15.77
CA LYS A 225 -4.94 17.92 -14.74
C LYS A 225 -6.13 17.06 -15.16
N PRO A 226 -6.58 16.11 -14.31
CA PRO A 226 -7.79 15.37 -14.60
C PRO A 226 -8.99 16.32 -14.71
N THR A 227 -9.97 15.98 -15.54
CA THR A 227 -11.19 16.77 -15.71
C THR A 227 -12.40 15.91 -15.49
N LEU A 228 -13.36 16.40 -14.70
CA LEU A 228 -14.61 15.70 -14.46
C LEU A 228 -15.38 15.55 -15.77
N VAL A 229 -15.79 14.32 -16.07
CA VAL A 229 -16.63 14.03 -17.23
C VAL A 229 -18.06 14.46 -16.91
N PRO A 230 -18.74 15.21 -17.79
CA PRO A 230 -20.15 15.52 -17.61
C PRO A 230 -20.98 14.25 -17.43
N PRO A 231 -22.04 14.27 -16.59
CA PRO A 231 -22.89 13.10 -16.39
C PRO A 231 -23.45 12.60 -17.72
N GLY A 232 -23.03 11.39 -18.13
CA GLY A 232 -23.54 10.69 -19.31
C GLY A 232 -24.72 9.76 -18.97
N PRO A 233 -25.36 9.14 -19.98
CA PRO A 233 -26.45 8.19 -19.77
C PRO A 233 -25.99 6.90 -19.09
N GLU A 234 -24.71 6.56 -19.17
CA GLU A 234 -24.11 5.37 -18.54
C GLU A 234 -23.04 5.79 -17.54
N THR A 235 -23.18 5.33 -16.29
CA THR A 235 -22.13 5.47 -15.28
C THR A 235 -21.16 4.30 -15.43
N PRO A 236 -19.83 4.53 -15.44
CA PRO A 236 -18.89 3.42 -15.55
C PRO A 236 -19.06 2.46 -14.36
N PRO A 237 -18.86 1.14 -14.57
CA PRO A 237 -18.89 0.19 -13.47
C PRO A 237 -17.73 0.47 -12.50
N PHE A 238 -17.97 0.23 -11.22
CA PHE A 238 -16.93 0.30 -10.21
C PHE A 238 -15.83 -0.75 -10.50
N CYS A 239 -14.57 -0.33 -10.32
CA CYS A 239 -13.40 -1.16 -10.52
C CYS A 239 -12.26 -0.67 -9.62
N HIS A 240 -11.58 -1.58 -8.92
CA HIS A 240 -10.39 -1.26 -8.13
C HIS A 240 -9.26 -0.77 -9.05
N ARG A 241 -8.69 0.41 -8.75
CA ARG A 241 -7.62 1.06 -9.51
C ARG A 241 -6.49 1.53 -8.59
N GLU A 242 -5.42 2.00 -9.20
CA GLU A 242 -4.14 2.35 -8.56
C GLU A 242 -4.31 3.45 -7.52
N TYR A 243 -5.20 4.42 -7.75
CA TYR A 243 -5.49 5.49 -6.81
C TYR A 243 -6.25 5.02 -5.56
N HIS A 244 -6.91 3.86 -5.59
CA HIS A 244 -7.50 3.29 -4.37
C HIS A 244 -6.43 2.75 -3.43
N ASP A 245 -5.37 2.14 -3.96
CA ASP A 245 -4.23 1.72 -3.13
C ASP A 245 -3.54 2.96 -2.52
N MET A 246 -3.48 4.08 -3.25
CA MET A 246 -3.02 5.37 -2.70
C MET A 246 -3.95 5.94 -1.62
N GLU A 247 -5.27 5.78 -1.74
CA GLU A 247 -6.19 6.11 -0.65
C GLU A 247 -5.92 5.26 0.60
N SER A 248 -5.54 3.99 0.44
CA SER A 248 -5.11 3.16 1.56
C SER A 248 -3.81 3.64 2.22
N VAL A 249 -2.84 4.15 1.44
CA VAL A 249 -1.63 4.81 1.99
C VAL A 249 -2.02 6.02 2.85
N PHE A 250 -2.99 6.82 2.39
CA PHE A 250 -3.50 7.96 3.16
C PHE A 250 -4.13 7.52 4.48
N TRP A 251 -5.05 6.54 4.46
CA TRP A 251 -5.69 6.06 5.69
C TRP A 251 -4.72 5.43 6.68
N LEU A 252 -3.67 4.76 6.19
CA LEU A 252 -2.57 4.25 7.02
C LEU A 252 -1.84 5.39 7.73
N LEU A 253 -1.48 6.46 7.03
CA LEU A 253 -0.86 7.64 7.64
C LEU A 253 -1.78 8.29 8.67
N VAL A 254 -3.06 8.51 8.33
CA VAL A 254 -4.06 9.11 9.22
C VAL A 254 -4.18 8.32 10.51
N TYR A 255 -4.29 6.99 10.41
CA TYR A 255 -4.33 6.12 11.59
C TYR A 255 -3.10 6.32 12.47
N ARG A 256 -1.88 6.30 11.90
CA ARG A 256 -0.64 6.49 12.68
C ARG A 256 -0.57 7.84 13.37
N LEU A 257 -1.05 8.91 12.73
CA LEU A 257 -1.05 10.26 13.30
C LEU A 257 -2.15 10.45 14.37
N ILE A 258 -3.31 9.82 14.21
CA ILE A 258 -4.36 9.81 15.24
C ILE A 258 -3.88 9.08 16.49
N MET A 259 -3.25 7.91 16.31
CA MET A 259 -2.73 7.09 17.41
C MET A 259 -1.54 7.71 18.14
N TRP A 260 -0.80 8.62 17.46
CA TRP A 260 0.35 9.28 18.06
C TRP A 260 -0.04 10.13 19.27
N GLY A 261 0.70 9.94 20.37
CA GLY A 261 0.71 10.80 21.54
C GLY A 261 2.15 11.07 21.97
N ASP A 262 2.38 12.15 22.71
CA ASP A 262 3.74 12.51 23.15
C ASP A 262 4.18 11.80 24.45
N GLY A 263 3.32 10.89 24.94
CA GLY A 263 3.49 10.10 26.15
C GLY A 263 3.21 10.87 27.45
N LYS A 264 2.96 12.18 27.37
CA LYS A 264 2.72 13.07 28.53
C LYS A 264 1.28 13.56 28.62
N ASP A 265 0.48 13.31 27.59
CA ASP A 265 -0.90 13.77 27.53
C ASP A 265 -1.85 12.79 28.22
N GLU A 266 -2.23 13.08 29.45
CA GLU A 266 -3.22 12.30 30.20
C GLU A 266 -4.66 12.53 29.69
N LEU A 267 -4.96 13.66 29.03
CA LEU A 267 -6.34 14.14 28.88
C LEU A 267 -6.61 14.97 27.60
N GLU A 268 -5.90 14.75 26.48
CA GLU A 268 -6.24 15.44 25.22
C GLU A 268 -7.47 14.82 24.52
N TYR A 269 -8.63 15.44 24.77
CA TYR A 269 -9.88 15.48 23.99
C TYR A 269 -10.63 14.16 23.72
N ASP A 270 -11.74 13.95 24.44
CA ASP A 270 -12.72 12.86 24.24
C ASP A 270 -13.37 12.84 22.83
N GLY A 271 -13.33 13.94 22.08
CA GLY A 271 -14.00 14.04 20.78
C GLY A 271 -13.30 13.32 19.62
N VAL A 272 -12.10 12.76 19.81
CA VAL A 272 -11.44 11.88 18.81
C VAL A 272 -12.01 10.46 18.87
N HIS A 273 -12.60 10.07 20.00
CA HIS A 273 -13.10 8.71 20.25
C HIS A 273 -14.13 8.22 19.23
N PRO A 274 -15.12 9.01 18.75
CA PRO A 274 -16.06 8.54 17.74
C PRO A 274 -15.37 8.19 16.42
N TYR A 275 -14.46 9.05 15.96
CA TYR A 275 -13.70 8.85 14.73
C TYR A 275 -12.82 7.60 14.81
N LEU A 276 -12.07 7.43 15.90
CA LEU A 276 -11.25 6.24 16.05
C LEU A 276 -12.09 4.96 16.14
N ARG A 277 -13.22 5.00 16.87
CA ARG A 277 -14.15 3.88 16.94
C ARG A 277 -14.64 3.52 15.55
N ASP A 278 -15.08 4.49 14.76
CA ASP A 278 -15.58 4.25 13.40
C ASP A 278 -14.48 3.67 12.48
N PHE A 279 -13.21 4.08 12.68
CA PHE A 279 -12.06 3.49 11.97
C PHE A 279 -11.82 2.03 12.36
N LEU A 280 -11.85 1.72 13.67
CA LEU A 280 -11.55 0.40 14.21
C LEU A 280 -12.70 -0.60 14.01
N SER A 281 -13.95 -0.12 14.02
CA SER A 281 -15.15 -0.91 13.78
C SER A 281 -15.54 -0.94 12.30
N HIS A 282 -14.71 -0.44 11.40
CA HIS A 282 -15.03 -0.39 9.97
C HIS A 282 -15.13 -1.82 9.42
N GLU A 283 -16.23 -2.11 8.73
CA GLU A 283 -16.48 -3.41 8.10
C GLU A 283 -16.74 -3.24 6.62
N ILE A 284 -16.36 -4.26 5.83
CA ILE A 284 -16.67 -4.32 4.41
C ILE A 284 -18.04 -4.99 4.26
N SER A 285 -19.13 -4.22 4.43
CA SER A 285 -20.50 -4.73 4.19
C SER A 285 -21.25 -3.93 3.13
N SER A 286 -22.13 -4.57 2.35
CA SER A 286 -22.93 -3.87 1.32
C SER A 286 -23.99 -2.92 1.91
N MET A 287 -24.17 -2.93 3.22
CA MET A 287 -25.20 -2.19 3.94
C MET A 287 -24.63 -1.00 4.73
N CYS A 288 -23.31 -0.95 4.97
CA CYS A 288 -22.68 0.15 5.68
C CYS A 288 -22.22 1.24 4.69
N HIS A 289 -22.66 2.47 4.94
CA HIS A 289 -22.04 3.63 4.31
C HIS A 289 -20.67 3.86 4.99
N ASP A 290 -19.64 4.12 4.19
CA ASP A 290 -18.32 4.46 4.73
C ASP A 290 -18.40 5.78 5.49
N GLN A 291 -18.37 5.70 6.82
CA GLN A 291 -18.59 6.85 7.70
C GLN A 291 -17.39 7.81 7.73
N ARG A 292 -16.23 7.40 7.20
CA ARG A 292 -15.07 8.30 7.05
C ARG A 292 -15.35 9.40 6.04
N GLY A 293 -16.30 9.17 5.13
CA GLY A 293 -16.91 10.20 4.31
C GLY A 293 -17.88 11.12 5.06
N ALA A 294 -18.10 11.00 6.37
CA ALA A 294 -18.82 12.00 7.17
C ALA A 294 -17.87 12.91 7.97
N TRP A 295 -16.57 12.56 8.02
CA TRP A 295 -15.52 13.35 8.66
C TRP A 295 -15.16 14.62 7.86
N ILE A 296 -15.93 14.91 6.81
CA ILE A 296 -15.72 15.95 5.79
C ILE A 296 -16.16 17.32 6.31
N ASP A 297 -15.50 17.80 7.34
CA ASP A 297 -15.11 19.19 7.25
C ASP A 297 -13.58 19.21 7.16
N GLN A 298 -13.05 19.59 5.99
CA GLN A 298 -11.60 19.76 5.81
C GLN A 298 -11.03 20.71 6.88
N ALA A 299 -11.85 21.63 7.41
CA ALA A 299 -11.47 22.53 8.48
C ALA A 299 -11.32 21.82 9.84
N GLU A 300 -12.04 20.72 10.07
CA GLU A 300 -12.01 19.99 11.34
C GLU A 300 -11.08 18.78 11.32
N PHE A 301 -10.65 18.30 10.15
CA PHE A 301 -9.77 17.15 10.04
C PHE A 301 -8.47 17.27 10.85
N PRO A 302 -7.75 18.42 10.86
CA PRO A 302 -6.59 18.59 11.73
C PRO A 302 -6.91 18.48 13.22
N ASN A 303 -8.16 18.72 13.65
CA ASN A 303 -8.54 18.61 15.07
C ASN A 303 -8.53 17.16 15.58
N LEU A 304 -8.55 16.16 14.68
CA LEU A 304 -8.36 14.75 15.01
C LEU A 304 -6.92 14.47 15.49
N LEU A 305 -5.97 15.30 15.05
CA LEU A 305 -4.58 15.16 15.43
C LEU A 305 -4.30 15.71 16.84
N HIS A 306 -3.19 15.25 17.39
CA HIS A 306 -2.65 15.75 18.64
C HIS A 306 -2.35 17.25 18.50
N SER A 307 -2.55 18.07 19.55
CA SER A 307 -2.39 19.54 19.47
C SER A 307 -1.09 19.98 18.79
N ARG A 308 0.01 19.27 19.07
CA ARG A 308 1.35 19.48 18.49
C ARG A 308 1.43 19.24 16.98
N LEU A 309 0.58 18.37 16.44
CA LEU A 309 0.52 18.04 15.02
C LEU A 309 -0.57 18.82 14.27
N ARG A 310 -1.44 19.59 14.97
CA ARG A 310 -2.53 20.37 14.35
C ARG A 310 -2.06 21.55 13.51
N LYS A 311 -0.78 21.87 13.57
CA LYS A 311 -0.14 22.96 12.83
C LYS A 311 1.16 22.47 12.20
N GLY A 312 1.65 23.22 11.22
CA GLY A 312 2.92 22.94 10.55
C GLY A 312 2.81 21.86 9.48
N PRO A 313 3.94 21.22 9.12
CA PRO A 313 4.03 20.40 7.91
C PRO A 313 3.10 19.19 7.90
N ILE A 314 2.83 18.58 9.06
CA ILE A 314 1.94 17.41 9.16
C ILE A 314 0.48 17.80 8.88
N ALA A 315 -0.01 18.88 9.47
CA ALA A 315 -1.37 19.36 9.22
C ALA A 315 -1.56 19.77 7.75
N THR A 316 -0.58 20.42 7.14
CA THR A 316 -0.63 20.74 5.70
C THR A 316 -0.64 19.46 4.85
N LEU A 317 0.25 18.50 5.15
CA LEU A 317 0.37 17.24 4.43
C LEU A 317 -0.96 16.48 4.39
N ILE A 318 -1.58 16.24 5.54
CA ILE A 318 -2.82 15.44 5.59
C ILE A 318 -3.98 16.15 4.89
N THR A 319 -4.10 17.48 5.00
CA THR A 319 -5.18 18.24 4.38
C THR A 319 -5.04 18.21 2.86
N GLU A 320 -3.82 18.38 2.35
CA GLU A 320 -3.57 18.30 0.91
C GLU A 320 -3.70 16.88 0.36
N MET A 321 -3.20 15.85 1.08
CA MET A 321 -3.39 14.45 0.69
C MET A 321 -4.87 14.05 0.70
N PHE A 322 -5.64 14.54 1.67
CA PHE A 322 -7.09 14.33 1.71
C PHE A 322 -7.75 14.90 0.45
N GLY A 323 -7.40 16.13 0.06
CA GLY A 323 -7.89 16.75 -1.18
C GLY A 323 -7.53 15.97 -2.44
N ILE A 324 -6.41 15.23 -2.43
CA ILE A 324 -6.00 14.35 -3.53
C ILE A 324 -6.81 13.05 -3.57
N VAL A 325 -7.07 12.40 -2.43
CA VAL A 325 -7.84 11.13 -2.43
C VAL A 325 -9.35 11.34 -2.40
N TRP A 326 -9.79 12.59 -2.23
CA TRP A 326 -11.20 12.95 -2.16
C TRP A 326 -11.99 12.64 -3.44
N PRO A 327 -11.51 13.02 -4.64
CA PRO A 327 -12.24 12.89 -5.90
C PRO A 327 -12.44 11.44 -6.33
N GLU A 328 -13.55 11.18 -7.02
CA GLU A 328 -13.77 9.90 -7.71
C GLU A 328 -13.13 9.95 -9.11
N TYR A 329 -11.88 9.51 -9.21
CA TYR A 329 -11.10 9.54 -10.44
C TYR A 329 -11.69 8.66 -11.56
N ALA A 330 -12.53 7.67 -11.24
CA ALA A 330 -13.26 6.91 -12.25
C ALA A 330 -14.23 7.77 -13.08
N LEU A 331 -14.64 8.94 -12.55
CA LEU A 331 -15.50 9.91 -13.22
C LEU A 331 -14.70 11.01 -13.93
N CYS A 332 -13.38 10.89 -13.99
CA CYS A 332 -12.49 11.87 -14.61
C CYS A 332 -11.87 11.35 -15.91
N GLU A 333 -11.72 12.24 -16.88
CA GLU A 333 -10.88 12.04 -18.07
C GLU A 333 -9.46 12.57 -17.84
N GLY A 334 -8.49 12.03 -18.58
CA GLY A 334 -7.10 12.48 -18.52
C GLY A 334 -6.33 12.06 -17.26
N VAL A 335 -6.88 11.16 -16.43
CA VAL A 335 -6.19 10.66 -15.23
C VAL A 335 -5.01 9.78 -15.65
N SER A 336 -3.79 10.29 -15.46
CA SER A 336 -2.59 9.46 -15.54
C SER A 336 -2.56 8.45 -14.39
N VAL A 337 -2.11 7.23 -14.67
CA VAL A 337 -1.89 6.16 -13.66
C VAL A 337 -1.02 6.66 -12.49
N ASP A 338 -0.07 7.54 -12.80
CA ASP A 338 0.92 8.05 -11.85
C ASP A 338 0.50 9.41 -11.23
N PHE A 339 -0.68 9.96 -11.56
CA PHE A 339 -1.10 11.29 -11.06
C PHE A 339 -1.13 11.36 -9.53
N VAL A 340 -1.82 10.43 -8.88
CA VAL A 340 -1.94 10.41 -7.40
C VAL A 340 -0.60 10.06 -6.75
N HIS A 341 0.19 9.18 -7.37
CA HIS A 341 1.54 8.86 -6.91
C HIS A 341 2.45 10.10 -6.92
N GLU A 342 2.46 10.84 -8.03
CA GLU A 342 3.24 12.08 -8.15
C GLU A 342 2.76 13.12 -7.13
N ALA A 343 1.46 13.29 -6.97
CA ALA A 343 0.92 14.20 -5.96
C ALA A 343 1.44 13.85 -4.56
N PHE A 344 1.34 12.58 -4.16
CA PHE A 344 1.81 12.10 -2.87
C PHE A 344 3.32 12.30 -2.69
N ARG A 345 4.14 11.99 -3.70
CA ARG A 345 5.60 12.23 -3.64
C ARG A 345 5.92 13.69 -3.37
N ARG A 346 5.25 14.62 -4.06
CA ARG A 346 5.48 16.07 -3.87
C ARG A 346 5.07 16.55 -2.48
N LEU A 347 3.94 16.07 -1.98
CA LEU A 347 3.45 16.40 -0.65
C LEU A 347 4.38 15.85 0.44
N LEU A 348 4.78 14.59 0.31
CA LEU A 348 5.69 13.92 1.24
C LEU A 348 7.07 14.59 1.26
N ILE A 349 7.68 14.90 0.12
CA ILE A 349 9.00 15.56 0.12
C ILE A 349 8.94 16.97 0.72
N ASN A 350 7.84 17.72 0.50
CA ASN A 350 7.65 19.02 1.13
C ASN A 350 7.61 18.89 2.67
N ALA A 351 6.83 17.94 3.18
CA ALA A 351 6.73 17.71 4.62
C ALA A 351 8.07 17.23 5.22
N ILE A 352 8.75 16.29 4.56
CA ILE A 352 10.05 15.76 5.00
C ILE A 352 11.10 16.87 5.08
N VAL A 353 11.23 17.69 4.03
CA VAL A 353 12.22 18.79 4.01
C VAL A 353 11.89 19.87 5.03
N GLU A 354 10.61 20.17 5.25
CA GLU A 354 10.20 21.13 6.29
C GLU A 354 10.53 20.61 7.70
N MET A 355 10.20 19.34 7.99
CA MET A 355 10.49 18.71 9.28
C MET A 355 11.99 18.62 9.55
N ASP A 356 12.79 18.30 8.52
CA ASP A 356 14.26 18.29 8.61
C ASP A 356 14.81 19.68 8.96
N ALA A 357 14.25 20.74 8.35
CA ALA A 357 14.65 22.12 8.59
C ALA A 357 14.25 22.62 10.00
N THR A 358 13.12 22.17 10.54
CA THR A 358 12.65 22.56 11.88
C THR A 358 13.17 21.66 13.00
N GLY A 359 13.65 20.46 12.67
CA GLY A 359 14.03 19.42 13.64
C GLY A 359 12.83 18.75 14.34
N GLU A 360 11.61 18.98 13.84
CA GLU A 360 10.37 18.48 14.44
C GLU A 360 10.06 17.05 14.00
N HIS A 361 10.85 16.07 14.46
CA HIS A 361 10.70 14.68 13.98
C HIS A 361 9.61 13.86 14.68
N TYR A 362 9.18 14.27 15.88
CA TYR A 362 8.16 13.62 16.72
C TYR A 362 8.35 12.10 16.87
N ALA A 363 9.00 11.68 17.96
CA ALA A 363 9.14 10.27 18.29
C ALA A 363 7.78 9.61 18.54
N PHE A 364 7.58 8.38 18.04
CA PHE A 364 6.44 7.56 18.44
C PHE A 364 6.67 7.13 19.89
N GLY A 365 5.84 7.66 20.80
CA GLY A 365 5.82 7.28 22.21
C GLY A 365 4.68 6.31 22.52
N GLU A 366 4.32 6.24 23.80
CA GLU A 366 3.09 5.57 24.23
C GLU A 366 1.87 6.14 23.48
N PRO A 367 0.88 5.30 23.11
CA PRO A 367 -0.38 5.78 22.56
C PRO A 367 -1.03 6.84 23.46
N ARG A 368 -1.84 7.73 22.88
CA ARG A 368 -2.55 8.79 23.62
C ARG A 368 -3.22 8.26 24.90
N GLY A 369 -3.19 9.04 25.98
CA GLY A 369 -3.68 8.62 27.30
C GLY A 369 -5.08 8.01 27.30
N PHE A 370 -6.03 8.53 26.51
CA PHE A 370 -7.39 7.98 26.44
C PHE A 370 -7.46 6.56 25.84
N LEU A 371 -6.48 6.16 25.03
CA LEU A 371 -6.38 4.82 24.46
C LEU A 371 -5.97 3.78 25.50
N LYS A 372 -5.28 4.20 26.56
CA LYS A 372 -4.91 3.32 27.68
C LYS A 372 -6.13 2.82 28.47
N ASN A 373 -7.23 3.60 28.42
CA ASN A 373 -8.51 3.28 29.05
C ASN A 373 -9.56 2.80 28.03
N TYR A 374 -9.18 2.64 26.75
CA TYR A 374 -10.09 2.14 25.72
C TYR A 374 -10.29 0.63 25.89
N SER A 375 -11.21 0.27 26.79
CA SER A 375 -11.71 -1.09 26.97
C SER A 375 -13.10 -1.18 26.36
N ASP A 376 -13.20 -1.10 25.03
CA ASP A 376 -14.45 -1.39 24.34
C ASP A 376 -14.54 -2.90 24.07
N PRO A 377 -15.54 -3.62 24.61
CA PRO A 377 -15.71 -5.07 24.40
C PRO A 377 -16.00 -5.46 22.93
N VAL A 378 -16.18 -4.48 22.04
CA VAL A 378 -16.43 -4.67 20.60
C VAL A 378 -15.19 -4.36 19.75
N ALA A 379 -14.08 -3.90 20.34
CA ALA A 379 -12.83 -3.83 19.61
C ALA A 379 -12.50 -5.26 19.13
N PRO A 380 -12.32 -5.52 17.81
CA PRO A 380 -11.65 -6.74 17.42
C PRO A 380 -10.34 -6.72 18.20
N GLN A 381 -10.08 -7.78 18.98
CA GLN A 381 -8.82 -7.88 19.72
C GLN A 381 -7.73 -7.51 18.71
N LEU A 382 -7.07 -6.37 18.92
CA LEU A 382 -5.86 -6.02 18.18
C LEU A 382 -5.06 -7.33 18.23
N PRO A 383 -4.75 -7.96 17.08
CA PRO A 383 -4.11 -9.25 17.10
C PRO A 383 -2.88 -9.07 17.98
N HIS A 384 -2.88 -9.73 19.14
CA HIS A 384 -1.69 -9.88 19.95
C HIS A 384 -0.72 -10.68 19.09
N ILE A 385 -0.01 -9.99 18.20
CA ILE A 385 1.19 -10.51 17.59
C ILE A 385 2.17 -10.51 18.76
N SER A 386 2.30 -11.69 19.38
CA SER A 386 3.32 -11.91 20.39
C SER A 386 4.64 -11.40 19.82
N PRO A 387 5.43 -10.62 20.57
CA PRO A 387 6.71 -10.17 20.07
C PRO A 387 7.49 -11.42 19.62
N PRO A 388 8.06 -11.44 18.40
CA PRO A 388 8.97 -12.51 18.05
C PRO A 388 10.05 -12.51 19.13
N SER A 389 10.14 -13.64 19.81
CA SER A 389 11.18 -13.88 20.80
C SER A 389 12.50 -13.49 20.13
N LEU A 390 13.29 -12.64 20.78
CA LEU A 390 14.67 -12.35 20.38
C LEU A 390 15.39 -13.68 20.19
N VAL A 391 15.48 -14.14 18.94
CA VAL A 391 16.30 -15.26 18.54
C VAL A 391 17.31 -14.71 17.55
N THR A 392 18.53 -14.64 18.06
CA THR A 392 19.78 -14.41 17.38
C THR A 392 19.82 -15.03 15.97
N SER A 393 20.15 -14.21 14.97
CA SER A 393 20.86 -14.55 13.73
C SER A 393 20.67 -15.98 13.19
N VAL A 394 19.45 -16.35 12.79
CA VAL A 394 19.16 -17.53 11.95
C VAL A 394 18.08 -17.11 10.93
N PRO A 395 18.14 -17.56 9.66
CA PRO A 395 17.13 -17.23 8.64
C PRO A 395 15.71 -17.52 9.15
N VAL A 396 14.89 -16.48 9.21
CA VAL A 396 13.51 -16.55 9.67
C VAL A 396 12.66 -17.21 8.59
N MET A 397 12.13 -18.40 8.91
CA MET A 397 11.17 -19.12 8.08
C MET A 397 9.78 -18.50 8.29
N ILE A 398 9.31 -17.68 7.35
CA ILE A 398 7.96 -17.12 7.41
C ILE A 398 6.97 -18.16 6.84
N HIS A 399 6.12 -18.70 7.70
CA HIS A 399 5.06 -19.63 7.30
C HIS A 399 3.84 -18.84 6.82
N VAL A 400 3.79 -18.49 5.53
CA VAL A 400 2.61 -17.86 4.92
C VAL A 400 1.61 -18.94 4.51
N THR A 401 0.37 -18.87 5.01
CA THR A 401 -0.72 -19.76 4.58
C THR A 401 -1.61 -18.98 3.62
N ALA A 402 -1.30 -19.03 2.33
CA ALA A 402 -2.12 -18.38 1.30
C ALA A 402 -3.37 -19.22 0.98
N VAL A 403 -4.52 -18.55 0.83
CA VAL A 403 -5.84 -19.16 0.65
C VAL A 403 -6.36 -18.84 -0.75
N GLY A 404 -6.30 -19.80 -1.68
CA GLY A 404 -6.92 -19.70 -3.00
C GLY A 404 -8.25 -20.45 -3.08
N ARG A 405 -9.31 -19.81 -3.58
CA ARG A 405 -10.65 -20.40 -3.74
C ARG A 405 -10.91 -20.68 -5.24
N GLU A 406 -10.82 -21.92 -5.70
CA GLU A 406 -11.29 -22.30 -7.04
C GLU A 406 -12.81 -22.48 -7.01
N ARG A 407 -13.55 -21.72 -7.84
CA ARG A 407 -14.97 -22.00 -8.12
C ARG A 407 -15.04 -23.13 -9.14
N GLY A 408 -15.55 -24.28 -8.72
CA GLY A 408 -15.74 -25.44 -9.58
C GLY A 408 -16.69 -25.16 -10.74
N ILE A 409 -16.15 -25.13 -11.96
CA ILE A 409 -16.97 -25.30 -13.16
C ILE A 409 -17.03 -26.79 -13.45
N SER A 410 -18.24 -27.35 -13.41
CA SER A 410 -18.48 -28.74 -13.75
C SER A 410 -18.18 -28.94 -15.25
N GLY A 411 -17.12 -29.69 -15.55
CA GLY A 411 -16.76 -30.03 -16.92
C GLY A 411 -15.74 -31.15 -16.92
N ARG A 412 -16.21 -32.41 -16.94
CA ARG A 412 -15.36 -33.57 -17.17
C ARG A 412 -14.57 -33.36 -18.48
N ARG A 413 -13.23 -33.44 -18.42
CA ARG A 413 -12.40 -34.20 -19.37
C ARG A 413 -10.92 -34.30 -18.94
N ALA A 414 -10.53 -35.56 -18.71
CA ALA A 414 -9.25 -36.22 -18.98
C ALA A 414 -7.92 -35.65 -18.45
N LEU A 415 -7.32 -36.45 -17.56
CA LEU A 415 -5.87 -36.63 -17.42
C LEU A 415 -5.17 -36.73 -18.79
N SER A 416 -4.00 -36.12 -18.89
CA SER A 416 -2.84 -36.83 -19.46
C SER A 416 -1.57 -36.40 -18.75
N VAL A 417 -0.98 -37.36 -18.04
CA VAL A 417 0.42 -37.40 -17.63
C VAL A 417 1.21 -37.83 -18.86
N VAL A 418 2.26 -37.10 -19.24
CA VAL A 418 3.41 -37.70 -19.93
C VAL A 418 4.68 -37.13 -19.32
N LEU A 419 5.33 -37.99 -18.55
CA LEU A 419 6.75 -37.93 -18.23
C LEU A 419 7.55 -38.27 -19.49
N ALA A 420 8.58 -37.49 -19.77
CA ALA A 420 9.83 -37.95 -20.36
C ALA A 420 10.96 -37.02 -19.86
#